data_AF-A0A2A2M164-F1
#
_entry.id   AF-A0A2A2M164-F1
#
_cell.length_a   1.000
_cell.length_b   1.000
_cell.length_c   1.000
_cell.angle_alpha   90.00
_cell.angle_beta   90.00
_cell.angle_gamma   90.00
#
_symmetry.space_group_name_H-M   'P 1'
#
loop_
_entity.id
_entity.type
_entity.pdbx_description
1 polymer ?
#
loop_
_entity_poly.entity_id
_entity_poly.type
_entity_poly.pdbx_seq_one_letter_code
_entity_poly.pdbx_strand_id
1 'polypeptide(L)'
;MLKAGSSLVTRLILPDACSASFSNLPTTATPTRFLRTIASVKAQPQVQVVLPDQLFSRIELEYRGHDKEVLKSYTKFLSSVCEHLGIERGKTKVLPYIRWVQYALRSKFAHKKYKLHYETRTHITQFEVGF
;
A
#
# COMPACT_ATOMS: atom_id res chain seq x y z
N MET A 1 30.42 4.10 30.65
CA MET A 1 29.60 2.92 30.31
C MET A 1 28.15 3.36 30.11
N LEU A 2 27.71 3.64 28.88
CA LEU A 2 26.32 3.94 28.55
C LEU A 2 25.99 3.21 27.25
N LYS A 3 25.23 2.12 27.34
CA LYS A 3 24.82 1.29 26.20
C LYS A 3 23.69 2.07 25.49
N ALA A 4 23.97 2.62 24.31
CA ALA A 4 22.95 3.23 23.48
C ALA A 4 21.94 2.15 23.08
N GLY A 5 20.78 2.14 23.73
CA GLY A 5 19.64 1.32 23.34
C GLY A 5 19.11 1.83 22.01
N SER A 6 19.59 1.25 20.92
CA SER A 6 19.05 1.49 19.58
C SER A 6 17.65 0.87 19.52
N SER A 7 16.64 1.65 19.92
CA SER A 7 15.23 1.31 19.70
C SER A 7 14.98 1.37 18.20
N LEU A 8 14.98 0.21 17.54
CA LEU A 8 14.74 0.11 16.11
C LEU A 8 13.26 0.35 15.82
N VAL A 9 12.94 1.59 15.48
CA VAL A 9 11.62 1.98 14.95
C VAL A 9 11.59 1.59 13.49
N THR A 10 10.84 0.54 13.16
CA THR A 10 10.65 0.12 11.77
C THR A 10 9.43 0.83 11.21
N ARG A 11 9.68 1.71 10.23
CA ARG A 11 8.62 2.36 9.44
C ARG A 11 8.28 1.46 8.25
N LEU A 12 7.17 0.74 8.36
CA LEU A 12 6.66 -0.06 7.25
C LEU A 12 5.74 0.82 6.41
N ILE A 13 6.20 1.15 5.21
CA ILE A 13 5.36 1.75 4.19
C ILE A 13 4.71 0.57 3.47
N LEU A 14 3.40 0.37 3.69
CA LEU A 14 2.68 -0.61 2.87
C LEU A 14 2.75 -0.12 1.41
N PRO A 15 3.33 -0.91 0.49
CA PRO A 15 3.45 -0.49 -0.89
C PRO A 15 2.06 -0.23 -1.45
N ASP A 16 1.90 0.91 -2.11
CA ASP A 16 0.71 1.23 -2.88
C ASP A 16 0.58 0.15 -3.98
N ALA A 17 -0.18 -0.91 -3.69
CA ALA A 17 -0.55 -1.92 -4.67
C ALA A 17 -1.57 -1.32 -5.65
N CYS A 18 -1.14 -0.34 -6.45
CA CYS A 18 -1.96 0.27 -7.49
C CYS A 18 -1.10 0.83 -8.62
N SER A 19 -0.39 -0.05 -9.32
CA SER A 19 -0.07 0.17 -10.74
C SER A 19 0.06 -1.15 -11.48
N ALA A 20 -0.94 -2.03 -11.35
CA ALA A 20 -1.23 -2.94 -12.44
C ALA A 20 -1.77 -2.09 -13.59
N SER A 21 -0.90 -1.78 -14.55
CA SER A 21 -1.26 -1.28 -15.86
C SER A 21 -2.26 -2.25 -16.49
N PHE A 22 -3.55 -1.91 -16.39
CA PHE A 22 -4.54 -2.44 -17.31
C PHE A 22 -4.22 -1.86 -18.68
N SER A 23 -3.31 -2.52 -19.41
CA SER A 23 -3.26 -2.35 -20.86
C SER A 23 -4.59 -2.87 -21.40
N ASN A 24 -5.36 -1.95 -21.97
CA ASN A 24 -6.65 -2.22 -22.58
C ASN A 24 -6.51 -3.36 -23.61
N LEU A 25 -7.19 -4.48 -23.37
CA LEU A 25 -7.34 -5.55 -24.34
C LEU A 25 -8.62 -5.29 -25.15
N PRO A 26 -8.57 -5.22 -26.49
CA PRO A 26 -9.76 -5.02 -27.31
C PRO A 26 -10.70 -6.23 -27.19
N THR A 27 -11.94 -5.94 -26.76
CA THR A 27 -13.03 -6.92 -26.71
C THR A 27 -13.56 -7.14 -28.12
N THR A 28 -13.22 -8.28 -28.72
CA THR A 28 -14.05 -8.90 -29.76
C THR A 28 -14.32 -10.34 -29.33
N ALA A 29 -15.60 -10.63 -29.13
CA ALA A 29 -16.11 -11.85 -28.54
C ALA A 29 -15.82 -13.09 -29.39
N THR A 30 -15.20 -14.11 -28.78
CA THR A 30 -15.36 -15.53 -29.12
C THR A 30 -15.27 -16.37 -27.83
N PRO A 31 -16.23 -17.26 -27.54
CA PRO A 31 -16.17 -18.10 -26.35
C PRO A 31 -15.36 -19.37 -26.63
N THR A 32 -14.03 -19.28 -26.53
CA THR A 32 -13.18 -20.48 -26.54
C THR A 32 -12.91 -20.89 -25.09
N ARG A 33 -13.49 -22.03 -24.69
CA ARG A 33 -13.29 -22.64 -23.37
C ARG A 33 -11.81 -22.89 -23.11
N PHE A 34 -11.19 -22.05 -22.27
CA PHE A 34 -9.86 -22.29 -21.74
C PHE A 34 -9.95 -23.30 -20.59
N LEU A 35 -9.59 -24.57 -20.87
CA LEU A 35 -9.32 -25.54 -19.82
C LEU A 35 -7.99 -25.17 -19.16
N ARG A 36 -8.04 -24.78 -17.89
CA ARG A 36 -6.85 -24.51 -17.08
C ARG A 36 -6.30 -25.85 -16.59
N THR A 37 -5.30 -26.40 -17.29
CA THR A 37 -4.49 -27.49 -16.74
C THR A 37 -3.62 -26.92 -15.63
N ILE A 38 -3.91 -27.28 -14.38
CA ILE A 38 -3.04 -27.02 -13.24
C ILE A 38 -1.80 -27.91 -13.35
N ALA A 39 -0.72 -27.37 -13.89
CA ALA A 39 0.59 -28.00 -13.78
C ALA A 39 1.02 -27.99 -12.31
N SER A 40 1.16 -29.18 -11.73
CA SER A 40 1.68 -29.37 -10.37
C SER A 40 3.13 -28.89 -10.32
N VAL A 41 3.35 -27.68 -9.83
CA VAL A 41 4.68 -27.13 -9.56
C VAL A 41 5.31 -27.97 -8.45
N LYS A 42 6.33 -28.73 -8.81
CA LYS A 42 7.12 -29.53 -7.87
C LYS A 42 7.82 -28.58 -6.89
N ALA A 43 7.51 -28.73 -5.60
CA ALA A 43 8.09 -27.92 -4.53
C ALA A 43 9.61 -28.05 -4.53
N GLN A 44 10.31 -26.96 -4.83
CA GLN A 44 11.75 -26.87 -4.61
C GLN A 44 12.03 -26.73 -3.10
N PRO A 45 13.13 -27.31 -2.58
CA PRO A 45 13.51 -27.16 -1.19
C PRO A 45 13.91 -25.70 -0.94
N GLN A 46 13.02 -24.97 -0.27
CA GLN A 46 13.29 -23.63 0.25
C GLN A 46 14.35 -23.75 1.35
N VAL A 47 15.58 -23.32 1.04
CA VAL A 47 16.65 -23.16 2.03
C VAL A 47 16.18 -22.10 3.02
N GLN A 48 15.79 -22.53 4.22
CA GLN A 48 15.36 -21.63 5.29
C GLN A 48 16.58 -20.86 5.77
N VAL A 49 16.77 -19.66 5.25
CA VAL A 49 17.73 -18.70 5.80
C VAL A 49 17.22 -18.35 7.19
N VAL A 50 17.85 -18.91 8.22
CA VAL A 50 17.51 -18.64 9.63
C VAL A 50 17.89 -17.19 9.91
N LEU A 51 16.92 -16.29 9.73
CA LEU A 51 17.05 -14.89 10.10
C LEU A 51 17.03 -14.83 11.64
N PRO A 52 18.00 -14.16 12.29
CA PRO A 52 17.98 -14.00 13.74
C PRO A 52 16.73 -13.23 14.17
N ASP A 53 16.13 -13.65 15.29
CA ASP A 53 14.92 -13.05 15.82
C ASP A 53 15.22 -11.63 16.32
N GLN A 54 14.52 -10.65 15.75
CA GLN A 54 14.76 -9.23 16.01
C GLN A 54 13.58 -8.65 16.78
N LEU A 55 13.84 -8.29 18.04
CA LEU A 55 12.83 -7.65 18.88
C LEU A 55 12.69 -6.17 18.50
N PHE A 56 11.47 -5.78 18.14
CA PHE A 56 11.10 -4.39 17.88
C PHE A 56 10.32 -3.84 19.07
N SER A 57 10.70 -2.67 19.55
CA SER A 57 10.00 -1.97 20.63
C SER A 57 8.70 -1.32 20.17
N ARG A 58 8.65 -0.89 18.90
CA ARG A 58 7.53 -0.12 18.33
C ARG A 58 7.50 -0.27 16.82
N ILE A 59 6.28 -0.39 16.28
CA ILE A 59 6.03 -0.43 14.84
C ILE A 59 5.25 0.82 14.44
N GLU A 60 5.75 1.50 13.40
CA GLU A 60 5.05 2.61 12.75
C GLU A 60 4.59 2.18 11.37
N LEU A 61 3.28 2.02 11.21
CA LEU A 61 2.65 1.69 9.94
C LEU A 61 2.25 2.97 9.23
N GLU A 62 2.76 3.15 8.02
CA GLU A 62 2.29 4.19 7.13
C GLU A 62 1.59 3.56 5.93
N TYR A 63 0.35 3.97 5.71
CA TYR A 63 -0.40 3.57 4.55
C TYR A 63 -0.97 4.79 3.85
N ARG A 64 -0.98 4.68 2.52
CA ARG A 64 -1.35 5.75 1.60
C ARG A 64 -2.49 5.28 0.71
N GLY A 65 -3.26 6.22 0.21
CA GLY A 65 -4.38 5.92 -0.68
C GLY A 65 -5.10 7.15 -1.18
N HIS A 66 -5.91 6.98 -2.22
CA HIS A 66 -6.63 8.09 -2.85
C HIS A 66 -7.92 8.47 -2.12
N ASP A 67 -8.64 7.49 -1.55
CA ASP A 67 -9.90 7.73 -0.87
C ASP A 67 -9.74 7.65 0.65
N LYS A 68 -10.23 8.68 1.34
CA LYS A 68 -10.18 8.76 2.81
C LYS A 68 -10.98 7.66 3.48
N GLU A 69 -12.09 7.23 2.88
CA GLU A 69 -12.94 6.21 3.52
C GLU A 69 -12.25 4.84 3.53
N VAL A 70 -11.50 4.52 2.47
CA VAL A 70 -10.64 3.34 2.43
C VAL A 70 -9.59 3.39 3.54
N LEU A 71 -8.91 4.53 3.74
CA LEU A 71 -7.94 4.66 4.83
C LEU A 71 -8.56 4.46 6.21
N LYS A 72 -9.79 4.93 6.44
CA LYS A 72 -10.51 4.68 7.70
C LYS A 72 -10.83 3.19 7.89
N SER A 73 -11.19 2.49 6.82
CA SER A 73 -11.46 1.05 6.87
C SER A 73 -10.21 0.26 7.31
N TYR A 74 -9.03 0.67 6.83
CA TYR A 74 -7.76 0.09 7.27
C TYR A 74 -7.47 0.38 8.74
N THR A 75 -7.75 1.58 9.24
CA THR A 75 -7.63 1.87 10.69
C THR A 75 -8.53 0.96 11.52
N LYS A 76 -9.78 0.75 11.09
CA LYS A 76 -10.73 -0.14 11.78
C LYS A 76 -10.22 -1.58 11.80
N PHE A 77 -9.74 -2.08 10.65
CA PHE A 77 -9.16 -3.40 10.54
C PHE A 77 -7.95 -3.57 11.47
N LEU A 78 -7.00 -2.62 11.44
CA LEU A 78 -5.84 -2.66 12.34
C LEU A 78 -6.24 -2.63 13.81
N SER A 79 -7.28 -1.87 14.16
CA SER A 79 -7.82 -1.84 15.53
C SER A 79 -8.33 -3.21 15.96
N SER A 80 -9.12 -3.88 15.12
CA SER A 80 -9.60 -5.24 15.41
C SER A 80 -8.46 -6.26 15.50
N VAL A 81 -7.45 -6.15 14.64
CA VAL A 81 -6.26 -7.02 14.71
C VAL A 81 -5.52 -6.82 16.04
N CYS A 82 -5.33 -5.58 16.49
CA CYS A 82 -4.69 -5.31 17.79
C CYS A 82 -5.50 -5.92 18.94
N GLU A 83 -6.83 -5.82 18.91
CA GLU A 83 -7.73 -6.42 19.90
C GLU A 83 -7.61 -7.95 19.92
N HIS A 84 -7.55 -8.60 18.75
CA HIS A 84 -7.44 -10.05 18.66
C HIS A 84 -6.07 -10.60 19.07
N LEU A 85 -5.00 -9.85 18.78
CA LEU A 85 -3.64 -10.25 19.14
C LEU A 85 -3.26 -9.81 20.57
N GLY A 86 -4.08 -8.99 21.22
CA GLY A 86 -3.80 -8.45 22.56
C GLY A 86 -2.65 -7.46 22.58
N ILE A 87 -2.45 -6.71 21.50
CA ILE A 87 -1.36 -5.73 21.36
C ILE A 87 -1.89 -4.32 21.67
N GLU A 88 -1.06 -3.49 22.30
CA GLU A 88 -1.44 -2.12 22.63
C GLU A 88 -1.52 -1.23 21.38
N ARG A 89 -2.71 -0.65 21.16
CA ARG A 89 -2.91 0.33 20.09
C ARG A 89 -2.26 1.67 20.47
N GLY A 90 -1.40 2.18 19.59
CA GLY A 90 -0.80 3.49 19.71
C GLY A 90 -1.65 4.60 19.11
N LYS A 91 -1.01 5.73 18.80
CA LYS A 91 -1.65 6.92 18.24
C LYS A 91 -1.89 6.77 16.74
N THR A 92 -3.07 7.18 16.28
CA THR A 92 -3.35 7.36 14.84
C THR A 92 -3.15 8.83 14.48
N LYS A 93 -2.35 9.11 13.46
CA LYS A 93 -2.08 10.49 12.98
C LYS A 93 -2.41 10.59 11.51
N VAL A 94 -3.22 11.59 11.15
CA VAL A 94 -3.48 11.93 9.74
C VAL A 94 -2.46 12.97 9.30
N LEU A 95 -1.67 12.64 8.29
CA LEU A 95 -0.67 13.53 7.73
C LEU A 95 -1.27 14.43 6.63
N PRO A 96 -0.63 15.58 6.33
CA PRO A 96 -1.04 16.38 5.18
C PRO A 96 -0.97 15.54 3.90
N TYR A 97 -2.03 15.65 3.09
CA TYR A 97 -2.12 14.91 1.84
C TYR A 97 -1.18 15.52 0.79
N ILE A 98 -0.68 14.67 -0.10
CA ILE A 98 0.15 15.10 -1.22
C ILE A 98 -0.76 15.32 -2.42
N ARG A 99 -0.63 16.49 -3.05
CA ARG A 99 -1.35 16.86 -4.28
C ARG A 99 -0.40 16.80 -5.46
N TRP A 100 -0.77 16.04 -6.49
CA TRP A 100 -0.11 16.04 -7.79
C TRP A 100 -1.03 16.69 -8.81
N VAL A 101 -0.56 17.78 -9.44
CA VAL A 101 -1.33 18.51 -10.46
C VAL A 101 -0.64 18.34 -11.81
N GLN A 102 -1.38 17.84 -12.80
CA GLN A 102 -0.91 17.71 -14.16
C GLN A 102 -1.81 18.51 -15.10
N TYR A 103 -1.20 19.42 -15.87
CA TYR A 103 -1.88 20.16 -16.92
C TYR A 103 -1.68 19.43 -18.24
N ALA A 104 -2.77 19.04 -18.88
CA ALA A 104 -2.73 18.45 -20.22
C ALA A 104 -3.59 19.26 -21.17
N LEU A 105 -3.24 19.29 -22.46
CA LEU A 105 -4.15 19.82 -23.46
C LEU A 105 -5.36 18.88 -23.61
N ARG A 106 -6.54 19.43 -23.88
CA ARG A 106 -7.76 18.63 -24.03
C ARG A 106 -7.68 17.66 -25.22
N SER A 107 -6.92 18.01 -26.26
CA SER A 107 -6.60 17.17 -27.42
C SER A 107 -5.19 17.49 -27.96
N LYS A 108 -4.68 16.66 -28.86
CA LYS A 108 -3.30 16.75 -29.39
C LYS A 108 -2.98 18.08 -30.09
N PHE A 109 -3.95 18.64 -30.81
CA PHE A 109 -3.80 19.88 -31.58
C PHE A 109 -4.57 21.07 -30.96
N ALA A 110 -5.02 20.95 -29.71
CA ALA A 110 -5.74 22.04 -29.04
C ALA A 110 -4.81 23.23 -28.74
N HIS A 111 -5.34 24.44 -28.86
CA HIS A 111 -4.64 25.65 -28.45
C HIS A 111 -4.41 25.71 -26.93
N LYS A 112 -3.39 26.47 -26.51
CA LYS A 112 -2.93 26.60 -25.12
C LYS A 112 -4.03 26.97 -24.11
N LYS A 113 -5.12 27.60 -24.54
CA LYS A 113 -6.28 27.98 -23.71
C LYS A 113 -7.09 26.76 -23.24
N TYR A 114 -7.13 25.67 -24.02
CA TYR A 114 -7.95 24.50 -23.75
C TYR A 114 -7.16 23.42 -22.98
N LYS A 115 -6.67 23.79 -21.80
CA LYS A 115 -5.99 22.86 -20.88
C LYS A 115 -6.97 22.24 -19.89
N LEU A 116 -6.80 20.96 -19.63
CA LEU A 116 -7.43 20.27 -18.51
C LEU A 116 -6.47 20.24 -17.32
N HIS A 117 -7.05 20.36 -16.14
CA HIS A 117 -6.35 20.31 -14.86
C HIS A 117 -6.68 18.98 -14.22
N TYR A 118 -5.75 18.03 -14.26
CA TYR A 118 -5.86 16.78 -13.54
C TYR A 118 -5.22 16.95 -12.16
N GLU A 119 -5.95 16.55 -11.11
CA GLU A 119 -5.44 16.53 -9.75
C GLU A 119 -5.56 15.11 -9.18
N THR A 120 -4.44 14.58 -8.69
CA THR A 120 -4.41 13.35 -7.91
C THR A 120 -4.09 13.69 -6.47
N ARG A 121 -4.89 13.17 -5.54
CA ARG A 121 -4.72 13.34 -4.10
C ARG A 121 -4.28 12.02 -3.49
N THR A 122 -3.23 12.07 -2.67
CA THR A 122 -2.78 10.91 -1.90
C THR A 122 -2.88 11.27 -0.42
N HIS A 123 -3.86 10.67 0.24
CA HIS A 123 -4.04 10.75 1.68
C HIS A 123 -3.08 9.78 2.37
N ILE A 124 -2.55 10.21 3.50
CA ILE A 124 -1.54 9.47 4.25
C ILE A 124 -2.00 9.42 5.70
N THR A 125 -2.04 8.21 6.25
CA THR A 125 -2.33 7.98 7.67
C THR A 125 -1.22 7.14 8.27
N GLN A 126 -0.82 7.50 9.48
CA GLN A 126 0.15 6.77 10.28
C GLN A 126 -0.56 6.13 11.47
N PHE A 127 -0.24 4.87 11.72
CA PHE A 127 -0.74 4.08 12.82
C PHE A 127 0.43 3.49 13.61
N GLU A 128 0.42 3.71 14.91
CA GLU A 128 1.47 3.25 15.81
C GLU A 128 0.99 2.04 16.62
N VAL A 129 1.88 1.06 16.78
CA VAL A 129 1.64 -0.14 17.59
C VAL A 129 2.81 -0.33 18.56
N GLY A 130 2.50 -0.54 19.84
CA GLY A 130 3.47 -0.83 20.91
C GLY A 130 3.37 -2.28 21.37
N PHE A 131 4.50 -2.85 21.78
CA PHE A 131 4.61 -4.20 22.36
C PHE A 131 5.12 -4.13 23.80
#